data_AF-A0A965C1U4-F1
#
_entry.id   AF-A0A965C1U4-F1
#
_cell.length_a   1.000
_cell.length_b   1.000
_cell.length_c   1.000
_cell.angle_alpha   90.00
_cell.angle_beta   90.00
_cell.angle_gamma   90.00
#
_symmetry.space_group_name_H-M   'P 1'
#
loop_
_entity.id
_entity.type
_entity.pdbx_description
1 polymer ?
#
loop_
_entity_poly.entity_id
_entity_poly.type
_entity_poly.pdbx_seq_one_letter_code
_entity_poly.pdbx_strand_id
1 'polypeptide(L)'
;MNPALFVATLAGIGRLKPAPGTWGSLVVLPLVVFGPVIALLLGLLVTLLGFFATREVLRDAPDEDPGWIVVDEAAGMLMPALWWRRHSSWRAPYCQE
;
A
#
# COMPACT_ATOMS: atom_id res chain seq x y z
N MET A 1 12.92 -18.43 2.99
CA MET A 1 11.80 -17.65 2.41
C MET A 1 12.38 -16.72 1.37
N ASN A 2 11.82 -16.63 0.17
CA ASN A 2 12.30 -15.66 -0.82
C ASN A 2 11.90 -14.24 -0.33
N PRO A 3 12.87 -13.37 0.01
CA PRO A 3 12.57 -12.05 0.56
C PRO A 3 11.80 -11.18 -0.43
N ALA A 4 12.04 -11.33 -1.73
CA ALA A 4 11.29 -10.61 -2.76
C ALA A 4 9.81 -11.04 -2.77
N LEU A 5 9.52 -12.34 -2.69
CA LEU A 5 8.13 -12.81 -2.57
C LEU A 5 7.46 -12.33 -1.28
N PHE A 6 8.20 -12.24 -0.17
CA PHE A 6 7.66 -11.73 1.08
C PHE A 6 7.24 -10.26 0.95
N VAL A 7 8.07 -9.43 0.32
CA VAL A 7 7.75 -8.01 0.08
C VAL A 7 6.61 -7.87 -0.94
N ALA A 8 6.68 -8.55 -2.08
CA ALA A 8 5.69 -8.46 -3.16
C ALA A 8 4.28 -8.85 -2.68
N THR A 9 4.19 -9.86 -1.80
CA THR A 9 2.91 -10.31 -1.21
C THR A 9 2.51 -9.54 0.06
N LEU A 10 3.21 -8.47 0.44
CA LEU A 10 2.99 -7.76 1.71
C LEU A 10 2.98 -8.72 2.91
N ALA A 11 4.10 -9.38 3.17
CA ALA A 11 4.27 -10.39 4.21
C ALA A 11 3.35 -11.62 4.09
N GLY A 12 2.86 -11.94 2.88
CA GLY A 12 1.98 -13.08 2.61
C GLY A 12 0.49 -12.75 2.54
N ILE A 13 0.09 -11.50 2.79
CA ILE A 13 -1.29 -11.02 2.68
C ILE A 13 -1.83 -11.22 1.25
N GLY A 14 -0.99 -10.97 0.25
CA GLY A 14 -1.31 -11.16 -1.17
C GLY A 14 -1.74 -12.59 -1.54
N ARG A 15 -1.52 -13.57 -0.66
CA ARG A 15 -1.96 -14.96 -0.89
C ARG A 15 -3.35 -15.27 -0.34
N LEU A 16 -3.98 -14.34 0.38
CA LEU A 16 -5.30 -14.52 0.95
C LEU A 16 -6.38 -14.40 -0.12
N LYS A 17 -7.33 -15.36 -0.12
CA LYS A 17 -8.52 -15.36 -0.99
C LYS A 17 -9.74 -14.83 -0.21
N PRO A 18 -10.78 -14.28 -0.86
CA PRO A 18 -10.99 -14.20 -2.31
C PRO A 18 -10.32 -13.01 -3.02
N ALA A 19 -10.08 -11.91 -2.32
CA ALA A 19 -9.54 -10.67 -2.89
C ALA A 19 -8.28 -10.24 -2.11
N PRO A 20 -7.07 -10.54 -2.62
CA PRO A 20 -5.81 -10.20 -1.98
C PRO A 20 -5.70 -8.73 -1.57
N GLY A 21 -6.16 -7.83 -2.45
CA GLY A 21 -6.13 -6.39 -2.18
C GLY A 21 -7.11 -5.90 -1.12
N THR A 22 -8.21 -6.62 -0.90
CA THR A 22 -9.10 -6.35 0.24
C THR A 22 -8.38 -6.60 1.56
N TRP A 23 -7.63 -7.71 1.66
CA TRP A 23 -6.82 -8.01 2.83
C TRP A 23 -5.64 -7.05 2.97
N GLY A 24 -5.00 -6.66 1.87
CA GLY A 24 -3.98 -5.62 1.83
C GLY A 24 -4.50 -4.30 2.42
N SER A 25 -5.66 -3.86 1.94
CA SER A 25 -6.32 -2.63 2.43
C SER A 25 -6.68 -2.70 3.91
N LEU A 26 -7.18 -3.86 4.38
CA LEU A 26 -7.51 -4.07 5.79
C LEU A 26 -6.29 -3.90 6.71
N VAL A 27 -5.09 -4.23 6.22
CA VAL A 27 -3.84 -4.08 6.99
C VAL A 27 -3.23 -2.69 6.83
N VAL A 28 -3.27 -2.11 5.62
CA VAL A 28 -2.58 -0.85 5.31
C VAL A 28 -3.34 0.37 5.82
N LEU A 29 -4.68 0.41 5.69
CA LEU A 29 -5.47 1.58 6.07
C LEU A 29 -5.35 1.94 7.56
N PRO A 30 -5.36 0.99 8.51
CA PRO A 30 -5.11 1.30 9.93
C PRO A 30 -3.75 1.96 10.18
N LEU A 31 -2.73 1.73 9.35
CA LEU A 31 -1.41 2.35 9.55
C LEU A 31 -1.43 3.86 9.31
N VAL A 32 -2.43 4.38 8.58
CA VAL A 32 -2.56 5.82 8.32
C VAL A 32 -2.89 6.60 9.60
N VAL A 33 -3.43 5.96 10.64
CA VAL A 33 -3.78 6.61 11.91
C VAL A 33 -2.57 7.12 12.69
N PHE A 34 -1.37 6.58 12.43
CA PHE A 34 -0.12 7.05 13.03
C PHE A 34 0.30 8.43 12.51
N GLY A 35 -0.41 8.95 11.51
CA GLY A 35 -0.24 10.30 11.00
C GLY A 35 0.42 10.33 9.63
N PRO A 36 0.26 11.45 8.92
CA PRO A 36 0.51 11.49 7.48
C PRO A 36 1.99 11.49 7.10
N VAL A 37 2.88 11.93 8.01
CA VAL A 37 4.33 11.81 7.83
C VAL A 37 4.75 10.34 7.93
N ILE A 38 4.25 9.61 8.93
CA ILE A 38 4.54 8.18 9.10
C ILE A 38 3.99 7.40 7.91
N ALA A 39 2.75 7.66 7.50
CA ALA A 39 2.15 7.03 6.33
C ALA A 39 2.98 7.29 5.06
N LEU A 40 3.45 8.52 4.83
CA LEU A 40 4.32 8.81 3.68
C LEU A 40 5.66 8.06 3.76
N LEU A 41 6.31 8.03 4.92
CA LEU A 41 7.58 7.31 5.11
C LEU A 41 7.41 5.80 4.86
N LEU A 42 6.32 5.21 5.36
CA LEU A 42 5.97 3.83 5.08
C LEU A 42 5.66 3.61 3.60
N GLY A 43 4.93 4.54 2.97
CA GLY A 43 4.64 4.50 1.54
C GLY A 43 5.92 4.48 0.71
N LEU A 44 6.86 5.39 0.99
CA LEU A 44 8.15 5.43 0.33
C LEU A 44 8.95 4.15 0.54
N LEU A 45 8.98 3.62 1.77
CA LEU A 45 9.66 2.37 2.09
C LEU A 45 9.07 1.19 1.29
N VAL A 46 7.74 1.07 1.29
CA VAL A 46 7.01 0.02 0.57
C VAL A 46 7.22 0.15 -0.93
N THR A 47 7.20 1.36 -1.50
CA THR A 47 7.49 1.60 -2.91
C THR A 47 8.92 1.17 -3.28
N LEU A 48 9.93 1.56 -2.49
CA LEU A 48 11.33 1.22 -2.77
C LEU A 48 11.56 -0.29 -2.70
N LEU A 49 11.11 -0.91 -1.61
CA LEU A 49 11.26 -2.36 -1.44
C LEU A 49 10.43 -3.12 -2.48
N GLY A 50 9.21 -2.68 -2.75
CA GLY A 50 8.31 -3.24 -3.75
C GLY A 50 8.91 -3.19 -5.15
N PHE A 51 9.52 -2.08 -5.55
CA PHE A 51 10.16 -1.95 -6.87
C PHE A 51 11.23 -3.02 -7.10
N PHE A 52 12.14 -3.22 -6.15
CA PHE A 52 13.17 -4.26 -6.26
C PHE A 52 12.58 -5.67 -6.15
N ALA A 53 11.59 -5.87 -5.28
CA ALA A 53 10.95 -7.16 -5.08
C ALA A 53 10.17 -7.61 -6.32
N THR A 54 9.36 -6.74 -6.90
CA THR A 54 8.58 -7.02 -8.11
C THR A 54 9.51 -7.30 -9.29
N ARG A 55 10.60 -6.55 -9.44
CA ARG A 55 11.60 -6.80 -10.48
C ARG A 55 12.26 -8.19 -10.36
N GLU A 56 12.58 -8.62 -9.14
CA GLU A 56 13.16 -9.95 -8.90
C GLU A 56 12.14 -11.07 -9.13
N VAL A 57 10.90 -10.86 -8.68
CA VAL A 57 9.81 -11.83 -8.81
C VAL A 57 9.37 -12.02 -10.27
N LEU A 58 9.32 -10.95 -11.05
CA LEU A 58 8.91 -10.95 -12.46
C LEU A 58 10.10 -11.07 -13.42
N ARG A 59 11.30 -11.42 -12.93
CA ARG A 59 12.51 -11.49 -13.77
C ARG A 59 12.35 -12.39 -14.99
N ASP A 60 11.66 -13.51 -14.82
CA ASP A 60 11.46 -14.52 -15.86
C ASP A 60 10.09 -14.35 -16.58
N ALA A 61 9.26 -13.39 -16.16
CA ALA A 61 7.93 -13.07 -16.70
C ALA A 61 7.57 -11.57 -16.51
N PRO A 62 8.27 -10.63 -17.17
CA PRO A 62 8.18 -9.20 -16.88
C PRO A 62 6.83 -8.55 -17.26
N ASP A 63 6.08 -9.17 -18.17
CA ASP A 63 4.78 -8.67 -18.64
C ASP A 63 3.58 -9.28 -17.89
N GLU A 64 3.83 -10.16 -16.90
CA GLU A 64 2.77 -10.67 -16.04
C GLU A 64 2.47 -9.70 -14.89
N ASP A 65 1.18 -9.53 -14.59
CA ASP A 65 0.70 -8.81 -13.40
C ASP A 65 -0.12 -9.76 -12.51
N PRO A 66 0.55 -10.54 -11.63
CA PRO A 66 -0.14 -11.47 -10.77
C PRO A 66 -0.89 -10.74 -9.66
N GLY A 67 -2.20 -10.98 -9.53
CA GLY A 67 -3.04 -10.33 -8.51
C GLY A 67 -2.71 -10.66 -7.03
N TRP A 68 -1.65 -11.42 -6.75
CA TRP A 68 -1.11 -11.61 -5.40
C TRP A 68 0.04 -10.64 -5.07
N ILE A 69 0.53 -9.88 -6.05
CA ILE A 69 1.41 -8.73 -5.83
C ILE A 69 0.49 -7.59 -5.38
N VAL A 70 0.60 -7.21 -4.12
CA VAL A 70 -0.28 -6.18 -3.50
C VAL A 70 0.54 -5.06 -2.85
N VAL A 71 1.86 -5.06 -3.08
CA VAL A 71 2.81 -4.07 -2.54
C VAL A 71 2.61 -2.70 -3.17
N ASP A 72 2.18 -2.67 -4.43
CA ASP A 72 1.82 -1.47 -5.20
C ASP A 72 0.49 -0.86 -4.71
N GLU A 73 -0.51 -1.68 -4.39
CA GLU A 73 -1.75 -1.25 -3.75
C GLU A 73 -1.46 -0.61 -2.38
N ALA A 74 -0.60 -1.26 -1.58
CA ALA A 74 -0.15 -0.75 -0.29
C ALA A 74 0.57 0.62 -0.42
N ALA A 75 1.46 0.75 -1.41
CA ALA A 75 2.11 2.02 -1.71
C ALA A 75 1.09 3.10 -2.10
N GLY A 76 0.14 2.77 -2.99
CA GLY A 76 -0.89 3.67 -3.47
C GLY A 76 -1.80 4.22 -2.37
N MET A 77 -2.09 3.42 -1.34
CA MET A 77 -2.87 3.86 -0.18
C MET A 77 -2.10 4.81 0.75
N LEU A 78 -0.78 4.63 0.89
CA LEU A 78 0.05 5.38 1.83
C LEU A 78 0.54 6.72 1.26
N MET A 79 0.84 6.77 -0.03
CA MET A 79 1.44 7.96 -0.69
C MET A 79 0.60 9.25 -0.60
N PRO A 80 -0.75 9.23 -0.71
CA PRO A 80 -1.56 10.44 -0.65
C PRO A 80 -1.69 11.07 0.75
N ALA A 81 -1.07 10.51 1.78
CA ALA A 81 -1.35 10.87 3.18
C ALA A 81 -1.12 12.36 3.51
N LEU A 82 -0.05 12.98 2.98
CA LEU A 82 0.18 14.43 3.18
C LEU A 82 -0.89 15.29 2.47
N TRP A 83 -1.34 14.86 1.29
CA TRP A 83 -2.36 15.56 0.54
C TRP A 83 -3.73 15.49 1.24
N TRP A 84 -4.09 14.30 1.76
CA TRP A 84 -5.32 14.09 2.53
C TRP A 84 -5.40 15.02 3.74
N ARG A 85 -4.33 15.09 4.55
CA ARG A 85 -4.29 15.96 5.74
C ARG A 85 -4.49 17.44 5.40
N ARG A 86 -4.00 17.88 4.23
CA ARG A 86 -4.15 19.28 3.79
C ARG A 86 -5.58 19.59 3.34
N HIS A 87 -6.32 18.61 2.83
CA HIS A 87 -7.68 18.79 2.30
C HIS A 87 -8.79 18.30 3.25
N SER A 88 -8.49 17.53 4.29
CA SER A 88 -9.45 17.19 5.35
C SER A 88 -9.91 18.42 6.17
N SER A 89 -9.43 19.62 5.85
CA SER A 89 -10.00 20.90 6.29
C SER A 89 -11.29 21.28 5.55
N TRP A 90 -11.83 20.44 4.65
CA TRP A 90 -13.26 20.48 4.28
C TRP A 90 -14.12 20.15 5.52
N ARG A 91 -14.11 21.05 6.51
CA ARG A 91 -15.18 21.17 7.49
C ARG A 91 -16.41 21.55 6.67
N ALA A 92 -17.34 20.62 6.53
CA ALA A 92 -18.69 20.92 6.07
C ALA A 92 -19.20 22.14 6.87
N PRO A 93 -19.47 23.30 6.24
CA PRO A 93 -20.02 24.46 6.96
C PRO A 93 -21.48 24.28 7.39
N TYR A 94 -22.03 23.06 7.35
CA TYR A 94 -23.48 22.83 7.43
C TYR A 94 -24.05 22.68 8.85
N CYS A 95 -23.27 22.97 9.90
CA CYS A 95 -23.77 23.10 11.28
C CYS A 95 -23.18 24.35 11.95
N GLN A 96 -23.52 25.52 11.43
CA GLN A 96 -23.54 26.76 12.22
C GLN A 96 -24.98 27.26 12.12
N GLU A 97 -25.66 27.27 13.26
CA GLU A 97 -27.05 27.73 13.43
C GLU A 97 -27.26 29.19 13.00
#